data_AF-W1WMJ1-F1
#
_entry.id   AF-W1WMJ1-F1
#
_cell.length_a   1.000
_cell.length_b   1.000
_cell.length_c   1.000
_cell.angle_alpha   90.00
_cell.angle_beta   90.00
_cell.angle_gamma   90.00
#
_symmetry.space_group_name_H-M   'P 1'
#
loop_
_entity.id
_entity.type
_entity.pdbx_description
1 polymer ?
#
loop_
_entity_poly.entity_id
_entity_poly.type
_entity_poly.pdbx_seq_one_letter_code
_entity_poly.pdbx_strand_id
1 'polypeptide(L)'
;MDRIIEKLDHGWWVVSHEQKLWLPKGELPYGEAANFDLVGQRALQIGEWQGEPVWLVQQQRRHDMGSVRQVIDLDVGLFQLAGRGVQLAEFYRSHKYCGYCGHEMYPSKTEWAMLCSHCRERY
;
A
#
# COMPACT_ATOMS: atom_id res chain seq x y z
N MET A 1 -9.42 -6.00 -2.43
CA MET A 1 -9.01 -7.40 -2.55
C MET A 1 -7.52 -7.43 -2.75
N ASP A 2 -6.78 -7.95 -1.78
CA ASP A 2 -5.36 -8.19 -1.90
C ASP A 2 -5.11 -9.42 -2.77
N ARG A 3 -4.06 -9.40 -3.58
CA ARG A 3 -3.62 -10.57 -4.36
C ARG A 3 -2.11 -10.65 -4.45
N ILE A 4 -1.62 -11.80 -4.88
CA ILE A 4 -0.20 -11.97 -5.21
C ILE A 4 0.04 -11.35 -6.59
N ILE A 5 1.09 -10.54 -6.67
CA ILE A 5 1.51 -9.87 -7.89
C ILE A 5 2.22 -10.85 -8.81
N GLU A 6 1.79 -10.88 -10.06
CA GLU A 6 2.35 -11.69 -11.13
C GLU A 6 3.36 -10.90 -11.97
N LYS A 7 4.13 -11.60 -12.82
CA LYS A 7 5.18 -10.98 -13.63
C LYS A 7 4.66 -9.87 -14.56
N LEU A 8 3.49 -10.08 -15.14
CA LEU A 8 2.87 -9.19 -16.12
C LEU A 8 1.96 -8.13 -15.47
N ASP A 9 1.81 -8.15 -14.14
CA ASP A 9 1.09 -7.08 -13.47
C ASP A 9 1.80 -5.75 -13.70
N HIS A 10 1.02 -4.75 -14.06
CA HIS A 10 1.46 -3.44 -14.47
C HIS A 10 0.68 -2.37 -13.68
N GLY A 11 1.24 -1.17 -13.59
CA GLY A 11 0.56 0.00 -13.03
C GLY A 11 1.48 0.87 -12.19
N TRP A 12 0.87 1.67 -11.32
CA TRP A 12 1.57 2.52 -10.36
C TRP A 12 1.80 1.78 -9.05
N TRP A 13 3.02 1.84 -8.52
CA TRP A 13 3.43 1.08 -7.34
C TRP A 13 3.66 1.99 -6.14
N VAL A 14 2.69 1.99 -5.23
CA VAL A 14 2.85 2.57 -3.89
C VAL A 14 3.46 1.50 -2.98
N VAL A 15 4.79 1.48 -2.87
CA VAL A 15 5.49 0.62 -1.91
C VAL A 15 5.75 1.43 -0.65
N SER A 16 5.13 1.04 0.47
CA SER A 16 5.10 1.87 1.68
C SER A 16 5.41 1.09 2.96
N HIS A 17 6.13 1.74 3.87
CA HIS A 17 6.42 1.23 5.21
C HIS A 17 6.72 2.41 6.16
N GLU A 18 6.19 2.37 7.39
CA GLU A 18 6.39 3.39 8.44
C GLU A 18 6.20 4.84 7.94
N GLN A 19 5.05 5.11 7.33
CA GLN A 19 4.68 6.41 6.76
C GLN A 19 5.62 6.94 5.65
N LYS A 20 6.49 6.09 5.11
CA LYS A 20 7.39 6.41 4.00
C LYS A 20 6.96 5.71 2.72
N LEU A 21 7.17 6.39 1.61
CA LEU A 21 6.94 5.91 0.25
C LEU A 21 8.29 5.60 -0.40
N TRP A 22 8.39 4.46 -1.05
CA TRP A 22 9.54 4.13 -1.88
C TRP A 22 9.49 4.91 -3.20
N LEU A 23 10.54 5.68 -3.46
CA LEU A 23 10.66 6.57 -4.61
C LEU A 23 12.02 6.33 -5.30
N PRO A 24 12.20 5.22 -6.02
CA PRO A 24 13.46 4.96 -6.72
C PRO A 24 13.73 6.13 -7.69
N LYS A 25 14.92 6.73 -7.58
CA LYS A 25 15.30 7.94 -8.33
C LYS A 25 14.42 9.17 -8.06
N GLY A 26 13.67 9.19 -6.95
CA GLY A 26 12.80 10.29 -6.56
C GLY A 26 11.40 10.28 -7.22
N GLU A 27 11.06 9.21 -7.95
CA GLU A 27 9.81 9.12 -8.71
C GLU A 27 8.90 8.01 -8.16
N LEU A 28 7.58 8.18 -8.30
CA LEU A 28 6.63 7.11 -8.02
C LEU A 28 6.77 6.04 -9.12
N PRO A 29 7.07 4.77 -8.79
CA PRO A 29 7.31 3.75 -9.82
C PRO A 29 6.06 3.46 -10.64
N TYR A 30 6.25 3.36 -11.95
CA TYR A 30 5.23 2.96 -12.92
C TYR A 30 5.82 1.95 -13.90
N GLY A 31 5.08 0.88 -14.18
CA GLY A 31 5.50 -0.18 -15.12
C GLY A 31 5.19 -1.59 -14.63
N GLU A 32 5.82 -2.58 -15.24
CA GLU A 32 5.67 -3.99 -14.85
C GLU A 32 6.32 -4.30 -13.48
N ALA A 33 5.66 -5.16 -12.70
CA ALA A 33 6.13 -5.60 -11.39
C ALA A 33 7.53 -6.22 -11.41
N ALA A 34 7.89 -6.88 -12.53
CA ALA A 34 9.19 -7.50 -12.73
C ALA A 34 10.36 -6.48 -12.69
N ASN A 35 10.11 -5.22 -13.07
CA ASN A 35 11.13 -4.17 -13.08
C ASN A 35 11.45 -3.65 -11.67
N PHE A 36 10.61 -3.96 -10.69
CA PHE A 36 10.67 -3.40 -9.34
C PHE A 36 10.84 -4.46 -8.24
N ASP A 37 11.10 -5.73 -8.61
CA ASP A 37 11.20 -6.84 -7.64
C ASP A 37 9.94 -6.93 -6.76
N LEU A 38 8.76 -6.86 -7.41
CA LEU A 38 7.44 -6.93 -6.75
C LEU A 38 6.69 -8.24 -7.04
N VAL A 39 7.20 -9.07 -7.95
CA VAL A 39 6.60 -10.36 -8.29
C VAL A 39 6.59 -11.27 -7.07
N GLY A 40 5.45 -11.91 -6.82
CA GLY A 40 5.24 -12.75 -5.64
C GLY A 40 4.88 -11.98 -4.37
N GLN A 41 4.98 -10.64 -4.38
CA GLN A 41 4.53 -9.84 -3.25
C GLN A 41 3.01 -9.73 -3.23
N ARG A 42 2.46 -9.54 -2.03
CA ARG A 42 1.04 -9.30 -1.85
C ARG A 42 0.76 -7.81 -1.97
N ALA A 43 -0.18 -7.45 -2.83
CA ALA A 43 -0.56 -6.08 -3.07
C ALA A 43 -2.08 -5.89 -3.00
N LEU A 44 -2.49 -4.68 -2.63
CA LEU A 44 -3.87 -4.23 -2.64
C LEU A 44 -4.06 -3.20 -3.75
N GLN A 45 -5.02 -3.39 -4.66
CA GLN A 45 -5.41 -2.31 -5.56
C GLN A 45 -6.15 -1.23 -4.75
N ILE A 46 -5.61 -0.01 -4.73
CA ILE A 46 -6.13 1.12 -3.95
C ILE A 46 -6.82 2.19 -4.80
N GLY A 47 -6.80 2.01 -6.12
CA GLY A 47 -7.48 2.86 -7.09
C GLY A 47 -7.00 2.60 -8.51
N GLU A 48 -7.33 3.55 -9.37
CA GLU A 48 -6.94 3.61 -10.77
C GLU A 48 -6.60 5.06 -11.11
N TRP A 49 -5.55 5.27 -11.90
CA TRP A 49 -5.15 6.57 -12.40
C TRP A 49 -4.94 6.49 -13.91
N GLN A 50 -5.72 7.25 -14.68
CA GLN A 50 -5.68 7.26 -16.16
C GLN A 50 -5.82 5.87 -16.80
N GLY A 51 -6.67 5.00 -16.25
CA GLY A 51 -6.85 3.63 -16.76
C GLY A 51 -5.88 2.60 -16.20
N GLU A 52 -4.87 3.03 -15.43
CA GLU A 52 -3.84 2.15 -14.89
C GLU A 52 -4.07 1.90 -13.39
N PRO A 53 -3.98 0.64 -12.93
CA PRO A 53 -4.21 0.31 -11.53
C PRO A 53 -3.11 0.94 -10.64
N VAL A 54 -3.51 1.36 -9.45
CA VAL A 54 -2.57 1.78 -8.39
C VAL A 54 -2.55 0.72 -7.30
N TRP A 55 -1.38 0.12 -7.11
CA TRP A 55 -1.13 -0.97 -6.20
C TRP A 55 -0.44 -0.47 -4.94
N LEU A 56 -0.92 -0.91 -3.77
CA LEU A 56 -0.23 -0.77 -2.49
C LEU A 56 0.52 -2.07 -2.16
N VAL A 57 1.82 -1.96 -1.90
CA VAL A 57 2.65 -3.03 -1.35
C VAL A 57 3.22 -2.57 -0.02
N GLN A 58 2.93 -3.31 1.06
CA GLN A 58 3.39 -2.98 2.41
C GLN A 58 4.77 -3.59 2.67
N GLN A 59 5.83 -2.91 2.23
CA GLN A 59 7.19 -3.42 2.31
C GLN A 59 8.21 -2.30 2.55
N GLN A 60 9.20 -2.58 3.40
CA GLN A 60 10.38 -1.74 3.56
C GLN A 60 11.39 -2.01 2.43
N ARG A 61 11.90 -0.94 1.79
CA ARG A 61 13.05 -1.01 0.88
C ARG A 61 14.32 -0.49 1.57
N ARG A 62 15.49 -0.95 1.12
CA ARG A 62 16.78 -0.59 1.73
C ARG A 62 17.16 0.88 1.51
N HIS A 63 16.79 1.41 0.34
CA HIS A 63 17.11 2.76 -0.09
C HIS A 63 15.84 3.46 -0.60
N ASP A 64 15.94 4.78 -0.79
CA ASP A 64 14.93 5.60 -1.45
C ASP A 64 13.54 5.61 -0.80
N MET A 65 13.47 5.31 0.50
CA MET A 65 12.26 5.51 1.29
C MET A 65 12.18 6.97 1.73
N GLY A 66 11.19 7.70 1.21
CA GLY A 66 11.01 9.14 1.41
C GLY A 66 9.61 9.51 1.90
N SER A 67 9.40 10.81 2.12
CA SER A 67 8.07 11.34 2.41
C SER A 67 7.25 11.40 1.12
N VAL A 68 5.95 11.06 1.17
CA VAL A 68 5.04 11.26 0.03
C VAL A 68 5.02 12.71 -0.47
N ARG A 69 5.39 13.68 0.38
CA ARG A 69 5.50 15.09 -0.03
C ARG A 69 6.55 15.34 -1.11
N GLN A 70 7.49 14.42 -1.33
CA GLN A 70 8.47 14.54 -2.41
C GLN A 70 7.82 14.46 -3.80
N VAL A 71 6.63 13.87 -3.91
CA VAL A 71 5.85 13.77 -5.15
C VAL A 71 4.62 14.70 -5.15
N ILE A 72 4.68 15.80 -4.39
CA ILE A 72 3.57 16.77 -4.28
C ILE A 72 3.27 17.49 -5.61
N ASP A 73 4.27 17.59 -6.49
CA ASP A 73 4.14 18.25 -7.79
C ASP A 73 3.58 17.32 -8.89
N LEU A 74 3.30 16.04 -8.57
CA LEU A 74 2.53 15.17 -9.46
C LEU A 74 1.10 15.71 -9.64
N ASP A 75 0.39 15.14 -10.62
CA ASP A 75 -1.04 15.36 -10.73
C ASP A 75 -1.73 15.08 -9.39
N VAL A 76 -2.65 15.97 -9.02
CA VAL A 76 -3.40 15.93 -7.75
C VAL A 76 -4.04 14.57 -7.49
N GLY A 77 -4.59 13.91 -8.52
CA GLY A 77 -5.22 12.60 -8.40
C GLY A 77 -4.22 11.51 -8.05
N LEU A 78 -3.06 11.51 -8.72
CA LEU A 78 -2.00 10.53 -8.45
C LEU A 78 -1.35 10.76 -7.08
N PHE A 79 -1.13 12.02 -6.69
CA PHE A 79 -0.64 12.37 -5.36
C PHE A 79 -1.60 11.91 -4.26
N GLN A 80 -2.91 12.10 -4.45
CA GLN A 80 -3.93 11.62 -3.50
C GLN A 80 -3.92 10.08 -3.37
N LEU A 81 -3.74 9.36 -4.48
CA LEU A 81 -3.63 7.89 -4.47
C LEU A 81 -2.35 7.42 -3.77
N ALA A 82 -1.22 8.09 -4.00
CA ALA A 82 0.02 7.83 -3.27
C ALA A 82 -0.15 8.07 -1.76
N GLY A 83 -0.76 9.20 -1.38
CA GLY A 83 -1.08 9.53 0.01
C GLY A 83 -2.00 8.50 0.68
N ARG A 84 -3.05 8.07 -0.02
CA ARG A 84 -3.94 6.98 0.42
C ARG A 84 -3.15 5.70 0.68
N GLY A 85 -2.25 5.32 -0.22
CA GLY A 85 -1.42 4.13 -0.05
C GLY A 85 -0.54 4.21 1.20
N VAL A 86 0.08 5.37 1.47
CA VAL A 86 0.85 5.58 2.70
C VAL A 86 0.00 5.48 3.96
N GLN A 87 -1.19 6.07 3.96
CA GLN A 87 -2.13 6.01 5.09
C GLN A 87 -2.65 4.59 5.34
N LEU A 88 -3.05 3.87 4.29
CA LEU A 88 -3.53 2.49 4.39
C LEU A 88 -2.42 1.54 4.88
N ALA A 89 -1.19 1.70 4.37
CA ALA A 89 -0.06 0.90 4.84
C ALA A 89 0.15 1.05 6.35
N GLU A 90 0.07 2.28 6.85
CA GLU A 90 0.21 2.59 8.26
C GLU A 90 -0.98 2.09 9.09
N PHE A 91 -2.19 2.22 8.58
CA PHE A 91 -3.39 1.65 9.19
C PHE A 91 -3.24 0.15 9.44
N TYR A 92 -2.91 -0.62 8.41
CA TYR A 92 -2.74 -2.07 8.52
C TYR A 92 -1.56 -2.46 9.43
N ARG A 93 -0.48 -1.66 9.43
CA ARG A 93 0.68 -1.88 10.32
C ARG A 93 0.33 -1.64 11.80
N SER A 94 -0.41 -0.56 12.08
CA SER A 94 -0.76 -0.15 13.45
C SER A 94 -1.89 -0.98 14.06
N HIS A 95 -2.78 -1.55 13.24
CA HIS A 95 -3.93 -2.34 13.69
C HIS A 95 -3.70 -3.85 13.58
N LYS A 96 -2.45 -4.32 13.75
CA LYS A 96 -2.14 -5.76 13.84
C LYS A 96 -2.78 -6.41 15.07
N TYR A 97 -2.99 -5.65 16.14
CA TYR A 97 -3.64 -6.10 17.37
C TYR A 97 -4.82 -5.18 17.72
N CYS A 98 -5.85 -5.76 18.34
CA CYS A 98 -7.06 -5.05 18.73
C CYS A 98 -6.77 -4.08 19.88
N GLY A 99 -7.09 -2.80 19.68
CA GLY A 99 -6.92 -1.77 20.71
C GLY A 99 -7.75 -1.99 21.98
N TYR A 100 -8.83 -2.78 21.91
CA TYR A 100 -9.70 -3.08 23.06
C TYR A 100 -9.28 -4.32 23.84
N CYS A 101 -8.87 -5.41 23.16
CA CYS A 101 -8.64 -6.71 23.81
C CYS A 101 -7.27 -7.33 23.55
N GLY A 102 -6.38 -6.66 22.81
CA GLY A 102 -5.01 -7.09 22.54
C GLY A 102 -4.84 -8.29 21.60
N HIS A 103 -5.92 -8.94 21.16
CA HIS A 103 -5.84 -10.09 20.26
C HIS A 103 -5.42 -9.67 18.84
N GLU A 104 -4.72 -10.56 18.15
CA GLU A 104 -4.33 -10.34 16.75
C GLU A 104 -5.57 -10.15 15.86
N MET A 105 -5.48 -9.17 14.97
CA MET A 105 -6.53 -8.82 14.02
C MET A 105 -6.18 -9.31 12.63
N TYR A 106 -7.20 -9.44 11.78
CA TYR A 106 -7.02 -9.84 10.39
C TYR A 106 -7.71 -8.86 9.45
N PRO A 107 -7.18 -8.65 8.24
CA PRO A 107 -7.78 -7.75 7.26
C PRO A 107 -9.11 -8.32 6.74
N SER A 108 -10.08 -7.43 6.52
CA SER A 108 -11.32 -7.78 5.84
C SER A 108 -11.07 -8.08 4.35
N LYS A 109 -11.88 -9.00 3.80
CA LYS A 109 -11.79 -9.38 2.37
C LYS A 109 -12.55 -8.43 1.45
N THR A 110 -13.51 -7.67 2.00
CA THR A 110 -14.48 -6.89 1.22
C THR A 110 -14.32 -5.38 1.33
N GLU A 111 -13.59 -4.91 2.35
CA GLU A 111 -13.44 -3.49 2.69
C GLU A 111 -12.05 -3.25 3.29
N TRP A 112 -11.63 -1.99 3.38
CA TRP A 112 -10.38 -1.62 4.05
C TRP A 112 -10.60 -1.54 5.55
N ALA A 113 -10.67 -2.71 6.18
CA ALA A 113 -10.89 -2.83 7.61
C ALA A 113 -9.99 -3.88 8.26
N MET A 114 -9.76 -3.73 9.56
CA MET A 114 -9.17 -4.75 10.42
C MET A 114 -10.23 -5.29 11.37
N LEU A 115 -10.30 -6.62 11.50
CA LEU A 115 -11.35 -7.33 12.23
C LEU A 115 -10.76 -8.13 13.39
N CYS A 116 -11.37 -8.03 14.56
CA CYS A 116 -11.02 -8.85 15.72
C CYS A 116 -11.97 -10.04 15.87
N SER A 117 -11.46 -11.27 15.80
CA SER A 117 -12.27 -12.49 15.99
C SER A 117 -12.73 -12.71 17.44
N HIS A 118 -12.04 -12.13 18.42
CA HIS A 118 -12.32 -12.33 19.84
C HIS A 118 -13.47 -11.44 20.34
N CYS A 119 -13.36 -10.12 20.16
CA CYS A 119 -14.35 -9.17 20.67
C CYS A 119 -15.27 -8.56 19.60
N ARG A 120 -15.05 -8.88 18.31
CA ARG A 120 -15.84 -8.42 17.15
C ARG A 120 -15.72 -6.92 16.82
N GLU A 121 -14.73 -6.25 17.39
CA GLU A 121 -14.36 -4.88 17.00
C GLU A 121 -13.87 -4.81 15.56
N ARG A 122 -14.19 -3.70 14.90
CA ARG A 122 -13.84 -3.38 13.51
C ARG A 122 -13.26 -1.97 13.45
N TYR A 123 -12.15 -1.82 12.75
CA TYR A 123 -11.52 -0.55 12.39
C TYR A 123 -11.50 -0.39 10.89
#